data_AF-A0A961A244-F1
#
_entry.id   AF-A0A961A244-F1
#
_cell.length_a   1.000
_cell.length_b   1.000
_cell.length_c   1.000
_cell.angle_alpha   90.00
_cell.angle_beta   90.00
_cell.angle_gamma   90.00
#
_symmetry.space_group_name_H-M   'P 1'
#
loop_
_entity.id
_entity.type
_entity.pdbx_description
1 polymer ?
#
loop_
_entity_poly.entity_id
_entity_poly.type
_entity_poly.pdbx_seq_one_letter_code
_entity_poly.pdbx_strand_id
1 'polypeptide(L)' 'MTFSIQKIANDHRDPQFDIAPIFYERWSPRSMSGELLDKEELMSLFEAARWAPSSYNNQPWR' A
#
# COMPACT_ATOMS: atom_id res chain seq x y z
N MET A 1 12.18 14.19 -3.49
CA MET A 1 12.06 14.12 -2.01
C MET A 1 11.43 12.82 -1.50
N THR A 2 11.02 11.87 -2.35
CA THR A 2 10.38 10.60 -1.97
C THR A 2 11.37 9.55 -1.43
N PHE A 3 12.59 9.49 -1.97
CA PHE A 3 13.61 8.51 -1.54
C PHE A 3 14.10 8.67 -0.08
N SER A 4 13.92 9.85 0.53
CA SER A 4 14.44 10.15 1.86
C SER A 4 13.59 9.58 3.00
N ILE A 5 12.28 9.44 2.82
CA ILE A 5 11.36 8.98 3.88
C ILE A 5 11.38 7.45 3.96
N GLN A 6 11.50 6.78 2.82
CA GLN A 6 11.57 5.32 2.74
C GLN A 6 12.78 4.75 3.50
N LYS A 7 13.91 5.48 3.47
CA LYS A 7 15.14 5.09 4.15
C LYS A 7 14.98 5.08 5.67
N ILE A 8 14.37 6.12 6.25
CA ILE A 8 14.17 6.26 7.70
C ILE A 8 13.21 5.20 8.26
N ALA A 9 12.20 4.78 7.49
CA ALA A 9 11.21 3.80 7.96
C ALA A 9 11.75 2.36 8.08
N ASN A 10 12.81 2.03 7.36
CA ASN A 10 13.34 0.67 7.23
C ASN A 10 14.52 0.36 8.17
N ASP A 11 15.09 1.34 8.86
CA ASP A 11 16.30 1.16 9.68
C ASP A 11 16.15 0.14 10.84
N HIS A 12 14.91 -0.30 11.14
CA HIS A 12 14.61 -1.28 12.20
C HIS A 12 13.76 -2.47 11.72
N ARG A 13 13.62 -2.68 10.40
CA ARG A 13 12.76 -3.73 9.83
C ARG A 13 13.61 -4.80 9.16
N ASP A 14 13.99 -5.81 9.92
CA ASP A 14 14.86 -6.91 9.48
C ASP A 14 14.09 -8.24 9.42
N PRO A 15 13.60 -8.66 8.23
CA PRO A 15 12.89 -9.92 8.09
C PRO A 15 13.84 -11.10 8.28
N GLN A 16 13.51 -12.02 9.19
CA GLN A 16 14.32 -13.22 9.46
C GLN A 16 14.15 -14.33 8.41
N PHE A 17 13.26 -14.13 7.44
CA PHE A 17 12.89 -15.10 6.40
C PHE A 17 12.61 -14.40 5.08
N ASP A 18 12.66 -15.16 3.98
CA ASP A 18 12.33 -14.66 2.64
C ASP A 18 10.83 -14.34 2.55
N ILE A 19 10.51 -13.05 2.61
CA ILE A 19 9.16 -12.50 2.47
C ILE A 19 9.18 -11.40 1.42
N ALA A 20 8.05 -11.19 0.76
CA ALA A 20 7.94 -10.15 -0.27
C ALA A 20 8.28 -8.75 0.32
N PRO A 21 9.11 -7.94 -0.38
CA PRO A 21 9.57 -6.65 0.12
C PRO A 21 8.47 -5.69 0.60
N ILE A 22 7.32 -5.72 -0.07
CA ILE A 22 6.15 -4.90 0.26
C ILE A 22 5.73 -5.02 1.74
N PHE A 23 5.97 -6.15 2.40
CA PHE A 23 5.57 -6.34 3.79
C PHE A 23 6.42 -5.55 4.79
N TYR A 24 7.72 -5.41 4.54
CA TYR A 24 8.61 -4.65 5.43
C TYR A 24 8.89 -3.24 4.91
N GLU A 25 8.82 -2.99 3.60
CA GLU A 25 8.99 -1.65 3.01
C GLU A 25 7.75 -0.76 3.19
N ARG A 26 6.54 -1.32 3.17
CA ARG A 26 5.33 -0.51 3.32
C ARG A 26 5.21 0.02 4.76
N TRP A 27 5.16 1.33 4.90
CA TRP A 27 4.79 2.01 6.14
C TRP A 27 3.49 2.79 5.94
N SER A 28 2.89 3.29 7.02
CA SER A 28 1.63 4.03 6.94
C SER A 28 1.92 5.55 6.90
N PRO A 29 1.93 6.19 5.72
CA PRO A 29 2.10 7.64 5.63
C PRO A 29 0.94 8.37 6.34
N ARG A 30 1.29 9.39 7.12
CA ARG A 30 0.33 10.22 7.88
C ARG A 30 0.29 11.68 7.40
N SER A 31 1.03 12.00 6.34
CA SER A 31 1.05 13.30 5.67
C SER A 31 1.18 13.06 4.17
N MET A 32 0.50 13.89 3.36
CA MET A 32 0.43 13.78 1.90
C MET A 32 0.84 15.12 1.26
N SER A 33 1.39 15.09 0.04
CA SER A 33 1.85 16.29 -0.68
C SER A 33 0.71 17.22 -1.12
N GLY A 34 -0.51 16.70 -1.25
CA GLY A 34 -1.65 17.42 -1.80
C GLY A 34 -1.73 17.37 -3.33
N GLU A 35 -0.81 16.67 -3.98
CA GLU A 35 -0.86 16.40 -5.42
C GLU A 35 -2.05 15.48 -5.77
N LEU A 36 -2.62 15.68 -6.95
CA LEU A 36 -3.68 14.83 -7.46
C LEU A 36 -3.10 13.50 -7.96
N LEU A 37 -3.88 12.42 -7.78
CA LEU A 37 -3.61 11.14 -8.43
C LEU A 37 -4.23 11.13 -9.83
N ASP A 38 -3.55 10.47 -10.77
CA ASP A 38 -4.13 10.24 -12.08
C ASP A 38 -5.34 9.30 -11.96
N LYS A 39 -6.32 9.47 -12.85
CA LYS A 39 -7.56 8.70 -12.79
C LYS A 39 -7.28 7.21 -12.93
N GLU A 40 -6.36 6.83 -13.81
CA GLU A 40 -5.98 5.46 -14.09
C GLU A 40 -5.35 4.79 -12.85
N GLU A 41 -4.51 5.52 -12.11
CA GLU A 41 -3.91 5.06 -10.86
C GLU A 41 -4.99 4.83 -9.79
N LEU A 42 -5.90 5.80 -9.63
CA LEU A 42 -7.02 5.68 -8.69
C LEU A 42 -7.93 4.48 -9.03
N MET A 43 -8.24 4.29 -10.31
CA MET A 43 -9.06 3.16 -10.77
C MET A 43 -8.36 1.81 -10.55
N SER A 44 -7.03 1.76 -10.70
CA SER A 44 -6.26 0.55 -10.40
C SER A 44 -6.37 0.13 -8.94
N LEU A 45 -6.36 1.09 -8.01
CA LEU A 45 -6.57 0.82 -6.58
C LEU A 45 -7.96 0.23 -6.30
N PHE A 46 -9.00 0.76 -6.94
CA PHE A 46 -10.36 0.24 -6.79
C PHE A 46 -10.53 -1.15 -7.41
N GLU A 47 -9.88 -1.43 -8.54
CA GLU A 47 -9.88 -2.76 -9.13
C GLU A 47 -9.23 -3.78 -8.19
N ALA A 48 -8.11 -3.44 -7.55
CA ALA A 48 -7.49 -4.29 -6.53
C ALA A 48 -8.44 -4.57 -5.35
N ALA A 49 -9.17 -3.56 -4.87
CA ALA A 49 -10.17 -3.73 -3.81
C ALA A 49 -11.34 -4.62 -4.27
N ARG A 50 -11.78 -4.52 -5.52
CA ARG A 50 -12.85 -5.34 -6.11
C ARG A 50 -12.50 -6.82 -6.12
N TRP A 51 -11.23 -7.17 -6.31
CA TRP A 51 -10.75 -8.56 -6.32
C TRP A 51 -10.53 -9.17 -4.93
N ALA A 52 -10.69 -8.39 -3.85
CA ALA A 52 -10.50 -8.92 -2.51
C ALA A 52 -11.52 -10.04 -2.21
N PRO A 53 -11.08 -11.17 -1.62
CA PRO A 53 -12.00 -12.21 -1.18
C PRO A 53 -12.88 -11.71 -0.03
N SER A 54 -14.15 -12.10 -0.02
CA SER A 54 -15.09 -11.84 1.09
C SER A 54 -15.75 -13.10 1.60
N SER A 55 -16.22 -13.05 2.84
CA SER A 55 -17.09 -14.09 3.40
C SER A 55 -18.30 -14.30 2.49
N TYR A 56 -18.52 -15.55 2.08
CA TYR A 56 -19.55 -15.95 1.10
C TYR A 56 -19.48 -15.24 -0.26
N ASN A 57 -18.36 -14.58 -0.58
CA ASN A 57 -18.22 -13.73 -1.76
C ASN A 57 -19.27 -12.60 -1.87
N ASN A 58 -19.85 -12.18 -0.73
CA ASN A 58 -20.96 -11.23 -0.68
C ASN A 58 -20.57 -9.78 -1.01
N GLN A 59 -19.28 -9.46 -1.03
CA GLN A 59 -18.74 -8.14 -1.38
C GLN A 59 -19.51 -6.97 -0.72
N PRO A 60 -19.59 -6.92 0.63
CA PRO A 60 -20.46 -5.98 1.34
C PRO A 60 -19.99 -4.52 1.30
N TRP A 61 -18.78 -4.26 0.78
CA TRP A 61 -18.20 -2.93 0.63
C TRP A 61 -18.90 -2.08 -0.44
N ARG A 62 -18.61 -0.78 -0.43
CA ARG A 62 -19.14 0.23 -1.37
C ARG A 62 -18.02 1.13 -1.84
#